data_AF-A0A2E5LN65-F1
#
_entry.id   AF-A0A2E5LN65-F1
#
_cell.length_a   1.000
_cell.length_b   1.000
_cell.length_c   1.000
_cell.angle_alpha   90.00
_cell.angle_beta   90.00
_cell.angle_gamma   90.00
#
_symmetry.space_group_name_H-M   'P 1'
#
loop_
_entity.id
_entity.type
_entity.pdbx_description
1 polymer ?
#
loop_
_entity_poly.entity_id
_entity_poly.type
_entity_poly.pdbx_seq_one_letter_code
_entity_poly.pdbx_strand_id
1 'polypeptide(L)'
;MNPQRLAPWVTLFAALLLFMQFVWLIHLAFIYGGKNMFREIYCGVIILPMWFFARAGWSLICGHTNKKHCLRAGSIISILIGLGLMLFGSMTSIAVTFTTLFCFFAGITGCLALILMTREPRKEDNK
;
A
#
# COMPACT_ATOMS: atom_id res chain seq x y z
N MET A 1 8.70 -22.74 -6.92
CA MET A 1 8.75 -21.29 -7.21
C MET A 1 9.50 -20.59 -6.08
N ASN A 2 10.54 -19.80 -6.37
CA ASN A 2 11.32 -19.14 -5.32
C ASN A 2 10.48 -18.01 -4.68
N PRO A 3 10.04 -18.13 -3.40
CA PRO A 3 9.06 -17.23 -2.78
C PRO A 3 9.54 -15.76 -2.72
N GLN A 4 10.87 -15.56 -2.73
CA GLN A 4 11.48 -14.24 -2.77
C GLN A 4 11.26 -13.51 -4.11
N ARG A 5 11.06 -14.25 -5.22
CA ARG A 5 10.72 -13.65 -6.52
C ARG A 5 9.31 -13.06 -6.54
N LEU A 6 8.41 -13.49 -5.65
CA LEU A 6 7.04 -12.95 -5.54
C LEU A 6 6.97 -11.66 -4.72
N ALA A 7 7.88 -11.47 -3.76
CA ALA A 7 7.91 -10.27 -2.91
C ALA A 7 7.89 -8.93 -3.68
N PRO A 8 8.70 -8.70 -4.74
CA PRO A 8 8.61 -7.46 -5.53
C PRO A 8 7.23 -7.26 -6.16
N TRP A 9 6.64 -8.31 -6.74
CA TRP A 9 5.33 -8.25 -7.40
C TRP A 9 4.21 -7.96 -6.42
N VAL A 10 4.23 -8.60 -5.25
CA VAL A 10 3.29 -8.35 -4.16
C VAL A 10 3.42 -6.90 -3.69
N THR A 11 4.64 -6.37 -3.59
CA THR A 11 4.87 -4.97 -3.18
C THR A 11 4.36 -3.97 -4.22
N LEU A 12 4.60 -4.22 -5.51
CA LEU A 12 4.07 -3.38 -6.59
C LEU A 12 2.55 -3.48 -6.69
N PHE A 13 1.97 -4.63 -6.41
CA PHE A 13 0.52 -4.79 -6.34
C PHE A 13 -0.09 -3.92 -5.23
N ALA A 14 0.55 -3.85 -4.05
CA ALA A 14 0.15 -2.93 -2.99
C ALA A 14 0.20 -1.45 -3.45
N ALA A 15 1.26 -1.07 -4.17
CA ALA A 15 1.37 0.28 -4.73
C ALA A 15 0.26 0.56 -5.78
N LEU A 16 -0.04 -0.42 -6.64
CA LEU A 16 -1.07 -0.32 -7.66
C LEU A 16 -2.47 -0.14 -7.05
N LEU A 17 -2.79 -0.87 -5.98
CA LEU A 17 -4.04 -0.72 -5.24
C LEU A 17 -4.24 0.71 -4.74
N LEU A 18 -3.19 1.29 -4.13
CA LEU A 18 -3.24 2.66 -3.64
C LEU A 18 -3.27 3.69 -4.78
N PHE A 19 -2.64 3.39 -5.92
CA PHE A 19 -2.72 4.22 -7.12
C PHE A 19 -4.13 4.24 -7.71
N MET A 20 -4.78 3.08 -7.83
CA MET A 20 -6.18 3.00 -8.29
C MET A 20 -7.10 3.79 -7.38
N GLN A 21 -6.89 3.69 -6.06
CA GLN A 21 -7.64 4.48 -5.10
C GLN A 21 -7.38 5.98 -5.27
N PHE A 22 -6.13 6.38 -5.44
CA PHE A 22 -5.76 7.78 -5.68
C PHE A 22 -6.42 8.36 -6.95
N VAL A 23 -6.38 7.61 -8.06
CA VAL A 23 -7.02 8.01 -9.32
C VAL A 23 -8.53 8.16 -9.14
N TRP A 24 -9.17 7.20 -8.45
CA TRP A 24 -10.60 7.25 -8.20
C TRP A 24 -11.01 8.48 -7.37
N LEU A 25 -10.23 8.80 -6.33
CA LEU A 25 -10.46 9.98 -5.50
C LEU A 25 -10.25 11.30 -6.28
N ILE A 26 -9.27 11.35 -7.18
CA ILE A 26 -9.10 12.48 -8.09
C ILE A 26 -10.33 12.63 -9.00
N HIS A 27 -10.82 11.55 -9.60
CA HIS A 27 -12.01 11.60 -10.46
C HIS A 27 -13.22 12.11 -9.69
N LEU A 28 -13.42 11.63 -8.45
CA LEU A 28 -14.46 12.13 -7.56
C LEU A 28 -14.30 13.65 -7.33
N ALA A 29 -13.08 14.11 -7.03
CA ALA A 29 -12.80 15.53 -6.79
C ALA A 29 -13.14 16.43 -7.99
N PHE A 30 -12.87 15.97 -9.21
CA PHE A 30 -13.22 16.68 -10.43
C PHE A 30 -14.74 16.72 -10.67
N ILE A 31 -15.45 15.61 -10.47
CA ILE A 31 -16.89 15.52 -10.73
C ILE A 31 -17.71 16.38 -9.75
N TYR A 32 -17.34 16.41 -8.48
CA TYR A 32 -18.09 17.14 -7.44
C TYR A 32 -17.64 18.60 -7.25
N GLY A 33 -16.91 19.17 -8.21
CA GLY A 33 -16.66 20.61 -8.28
C GLY A 33 -15.63 21.17 -7.28
N GLY A 34 -14.70 20.35 -6.78
CA GLY A 34 -13.47 20.74 -6.07
C GLY A 34 -13.60 21.41 -4.69
N LYS A 35 -14.64 22.22 -4.45
CA LYS A 35 -14.77 23.10 -3.28
C LYS A 35 -15.18 22.38 -1.99
N ASN A 36 -15.90 21.25 -2.08
CA ASN A 36 -16.29 20.44 -0.92
C ASN A 36 -15.43 19.16 -0.72
N MET A 37 -14.62 18.79 -1.71
CA MET A 37 -13.88 17.50 -1.76
C MET A 37 -12.56 17.50 -1.01
N PHE A 38 -11.84 18.63 -0.94
CA PHE A 38 -10.62 18.76 -0.15
C PHE A 38 -10.83 18.50 1.34
N ARG A 39 -12.07 18.62 1.81
CA ARG A 39 -12.47 18.44 3.20
C ARG A 39 -12.82 16.99 3.55
N GLU A 40 -13.16 16.15 2.57
CA GLU A 40 -13.50 14.74 2.82
C GLU A 40 -12.40 13.77 2.42
N ILE A 41 -11.50 14.15 1.50
CA ILE A 41 -10.53 13.21 0.97
C ILE A 41 -9.09 13.71 1.16
N TYR A 42 -8.46 13.02 2.10
CA TYR A 42 -7.04 12.83 2.35
C TYR A 42 -6.24 12.28 1.14
N CYS A 43 -6.43 12.83 -0.07
CA CYS A 43 -5.76 12.38 -1.30
C CYS A 43 -4.24 12.31 -1.12
N GLY A 44 -3.66 13.31 -0.45
CA GLY A 44 -2.22 13.35 -0.15
C GLY A 44 -1.73 12.26 0.80
N VAL A 45 -2.61 11.73 1.65
CA VAL A 45 -2.22 10.78 2.70
C VAL A 45 -1.98 9.39 2.12
N ILE A 46 -2.62 9.06 0.99
CA ILE A 46 -2.45 7.79 0.25
C ILE A 46 -1.19 7.82 -0.64
N ILE A 47 -0.73 9.00 -1.05
CA ILE A 47 0.49 9.16 -1.85
C ILE A 47 1.72 8.63 -1.08
N LEU A 48 1.77 8.89 0.22
CA LEU A 48 2.90 8.51 1.06
C LEU A 48 3.12 6.98 1.10
N PRO A 49 2.14 6.13 1.50
CA PRO A 49 2.32 4.68 1.46
C PRO A 49 2.50 4.15 0.03
N MET A 50 1.82 4.73 -0.96
CA MET A 50 1.98 4.37 -2.37
C MET A 50 3.45 4.53 -2.82
N TRP A 51 4.07 5.67 -2.50
CA TRP A 51 5.46 5.93 -2.84
C TRP A 51 6.43 4.98 -2.13
N PHE A 52 6.20 4.67 -0.85
CA PHE A 52 7.00 3.70 -0.12
C PHE A 52 6.93 2.30 -0.74
N PHE A 53 5.74 1.83 -1.11
CA PHE A 53 5.56 0.54 -1.77
C PHE A 53 6.16 0.53 -3.18
N ALA A 54 5.92 1.56 -4.00
CA ALA A 54 6.48 1.64 -5.34
C ALA A 54 8.02 1.62 -5.32
N ARG A 55 8.63 2.38 -4.40
CA ARG A 55 10.08 2.44 -4.24
C ARG A 55 10.66 1.12 -3.73
N ALA A 56 9.99 0.47 -2.79
CA ALA A 56 10.40 -0.84 -2.30
C ALA A 56 10.29 -1.90 -3.40
N GLY A 57 9.15 -1.97 -4.10
CA GLY A 57 8.88 -2.89 -5.21
C GLY A 57 9.91 -2.76 -6.33
N TRP A 58 10.18 -1.53 -6.78
CA TRP A 58 11.18 -1.26 -7.81
C TRP A 58 12.59 -1.69 -7.40
N SER A 59 13.00 -1.34 -6.17
CA SER A 59 14.32 -1.71 -5.65
C SER A 59 14.54 -3.22 -5.58
N LEU A 60 13.49 -3.98 -5.24
CA LEU A 60 13.54 -5.45 -5.17
C LEU A 60 13.67 -6.09 -6.55
N ILE A 61 13.03 -5.50 -7.57
CA ILE A 61 13.20 -5.93 -8.97
C ILE A 61 14.65 -5.71 -9.42
N CYS A 62 15.25 -4.59 -9.03
CA CYS A 62 16.67 -4.31 -9.29
C CYS A 62 17.64 -5.17 -8.46
N GLY A 63 17.16 -6.12 -7.65
CA GLY A 63 18.00 -7.02 -6.85
C GLY A 63 18.52 -6.42 -5.54
N HIS A 64 18.11 -5.19 -5.18
CA HIS A 64 18.49 -4.57 -3.91
C HIS A 64 17.53 -4.99 -2.79
N THR A 65 18.02 -5.81 -1.85
CA THR A 65 17.25 -6.34 -0.71
C THR A 65 17.14 -5.38 0.48
N ASN A 66 17.81 -4.22 0.44
CA ASN A 66 17.96 -3.30 1.57
C ASN A 66 16.77 -2.34 1.79
N LYS A 67 15.56 -2.70 1.32
CA LYS A 67 14.35 -1.84 1.41
C LYS A 67 13.25 -2.39 2.32
N LYS A 68 13.57 -3.35 3.20
CA LYS A 68 12.65 -3.84 4.25
C LYS A 68 12.04 -2.70 5.08
N HIS A 69 12.81 -1.66 5.39
CA HIS A 69 12.34 -0.48 6.12
C HIS A 69 11.27 0.31 5.36
N CYS A 70 11.42 0.51 4.04
CA CYS A 70 10.42 1.20 3.22
C CYS A 70 9.11 0.40 3.16
N LEU A 71 9.21 -0.92 3.03
CA LEU A 71 8.06 -1.81 3.00
C LEU A 71 7.30 -1.80 4.33
N ARG A 72 8.04 -1.86 5.45
CA ARG A 72 7.47 -1.74 6.79
C ARG A 72 6.82 -0.38 7.03
N ALA A 73 7.47 0.70 6.60
CA ALA A 73 6.89 2.05 6.69
C ALA A 73 5.59 2.15 5.89
N GLY A 74 5.58 1.69 4.63
CA GLY A 74 4.40 1.65 3.78
C GLY A 74 3.24 0.89 4.43
N SER A 75 3.49 -0.32 4.94
CA SER A 75 2.46 -1.11 5.63
C SER A 75 1.89 -0.43 6.87
N ILE A 76 2.75 0.11 7.74
CA ILE A 76 2.31 0.78 8.97
C ILE A 76 1.47 2.01 8.62
N ILE A 77 1.94 2.83 7.68
CA ILE A 77 1.25 4.04 7.25
C ILE A 77 -0.12 3.68 6.66
N SER A 78 -0.20 2.69 5.77
CA SER A 78 -1.49 2.22 5.22
C SER A 78 -2.47 1.75 6.29
N ILE A 79 -2.00 0.99 7.29
CA ILE A 79 -2.85 0.53 8.39
C ILE A 79 -3.33 1.70 9.24
N LEU A 80 -2.45 2.65 9.57
CA LEU A 80 -2.81 3.84 10.34
C LEU A 80 -3.83 4.71 9.61
N ILE A 81 -3.71 4.85 8.29
CA ILE A 81 -4.69 5.58 7.47
C ILE A 81 -6.04 4.86 7.49
N GLY A 82 -6.05 3.54 7.26
CA GLY A 82 -7.29 2.75 7.30
C GLY A 82 -7.99 2.84 8.66
N LEU A 83 -7.23 2.72 9.75
CA LEU A 83 -7.76 2.88 11.12
C LEU A 83 -8.25 4.30 11.40
N GLY A 84 -7.50 5.33 10.98
CA GLY A 84 -7.88 6.72 11.16
C GLY A 84 -9.18 7.04 10.42
N LEU A 85 -9.35 6.56 9.19
CA LEU A 85 -10.58 6.70 8.44
C LEU A 85 -11.74 5.94 9.08
N MET A 86 -11.48 4.81 9.72
CA MET A 86 -12.51 4.05 10.42
C MET A 86 -12.97 4.71 11.73
N LEU A 87 -12.06 5.36 12.45
CA LEU A 87 -12.35 6.03 13.73
C LEU A 87 -12.93 7.43 13.57
N PHE A 88 -12.49 8.17 12.56
CA PHE A 88 -12.82 9.60 12.39
C PHE A 88 -13.62 9.89 11.11
N GLY A 89 -13.70 8.96 10.17
CA GLY A 89 -14.48 9.11 8.95
C GLY A 89 -15.92 8.64 9.14
N SER A 90 -16.87 9.36 8.52
CA SER A 90 -18.24 8.88 8.44
C SER A 90 -18.31 7.73 7.43
N MET A 91 -18.57 6.51 7.91
CA MET A 91 -18.74 5.30 7.07
C MET A 91 -19.92 5.38 6.10
N THR A 92 -20.74 6.43 6.18
CA THR A 92 -21.79 6.71 5.20
C THR A 92 -21.23 7.21 3.87
N SER A 93 -19.99 7.70 3.84
CA SER A 93 -19.33 8.11 2.60
C SER A 93 -18.69 6.89 1.91
N ILE A 94 -19.18 6.59 0.71
CA ILE A 94 -18.62 5.56 -0.18
C ILE A 94 -17.10 5.76 -0.36
N ALA A 95 -16.63 7.01 -0.38
CA ALA A 95 -15.21 7.32 -0.53
C ALA A 95 -14.36 6.88 0.66
N VAL A 96 -14.86 7.07 1.88
CA VAL A 96 -14.19 6.63 3.11
C VAL A 96 -14.13 5.11 3.16
N THR A 97 -15.23 4.43 2.83
CA THR A 97 -15.33 2.96 2.83
C THR A 97 -14.35 2.33 1.85
N PHE A 98 -14.33 2.77 0.59
CA PHE A 98 -13.37 2.25 -0.39
C PHE A 98 -11.93 2.56 0.02
N THR A 99 -11.64 3.80 0.44
CA THR A 99 -10.28 4.16 0.86
C THR A 99 -9.78 3.28 2.00
N THR A 100 -10.65 3.01 2.98
CA THR A 100 -10.34 2.14 4.12
C THR A 100 -10.01 0.72 3.64
N LEU A 101 -10.85 0.13 2.78
CA LEU A 101 -10.62 -1.21 2.22
C LEU A 101 -9.30 -1.29 1.45
N PHE A 102 -9.07 -0.36 0.51
CA PHE A 102 -7.83 -0.34 -0.28
C PHE A 102 -6.58 -0.15 0.59
N CYS A 103 -6.65 0.67 1.65
CA CYS A 103 -5.56 0.81 2.61
C CYS A 103 -5.30 -0.46 3.40
N PHE A 104 -6.34 -1.17 3.84
CA PHE A 104 -6.18 -2.46 4.53
C PHE A 104 -5.58 -3.52 3.61
N PHE A 105 -6.09 -3.67 2.39
CA PHE A 105 -5.53 -4.62 1.43
C PHE A 105 -4.07 -4.29 1.09
N ALA A 106 -3.73 -3.02 0.86
CA ALA A 106 -2.34 -2.61 0.65
C ALA A 106 -1.44 -2.91 1.87
N GLY A 107 -1.93 -2.67 3.08
CA GLY A 107 -1.23 -3.02 4.33
C GLY A 107 -0.97 -4.51 4.46
N ILE A 108 -1.99 -5.35 4.24
CA ILE A 108 -1.88 -6.82 4.27
C ILE A 108 -0.88 -7.29 3.22
N THR A 109 -0.98 -6.77 2.00
CA THR A 109 -0.09 -7.11 0.88
C THR A 109 1.36 -6.73 1.20
N GLY A 110 1.59 -5.56 1.81
CA GLY A 110 2.91 -5.15 2.28
C GLY A 110 3.46 -6.05 3.40
N CYS A 111 2.61 -6.44 4.37
CA CYS A 111 3.00 -7.39 5.41
C CYS A 111 3.34 -8.78 4.82
N LEU A 112 2.59 -9.24 3.82
CA LEU A 112 2.87 -10.48 3.11
C LEU A 112 4.22 -10.41 2.39
N ALA A 113 4.52 -9.30 1.72
CA ALA A 113 5.82 -9.07 1.08
C ALA A 113 6.98 -9.06 2.10
N LEU A 114 6.78 -8.51 3.30
CA LEU A 114 7.76 -8.60 4.38
C LEU A 114 8.01 -10.06 4.78
N ILE A 115 6.96 -10.84 5.02
CA ILE A 115 7.06 -12.26 5.40
C ILE A 115 7.79 -13.08 4.33
N LEU A 116 7.50 -12.82 3.04
CA LEU A 116 8.15 -13.47 1.92
C LEU A 116 9.66 -13.16 1.85
N MET A 117 10.10 -12.00 2.34
CA MET A 117 11.52 -11.64 2.41
C MET A 117 12.25 -12.16 3.65
N THR A 118 11.53 -12.51 4.71
CA THR A 118 12.12 -13.12 5.92
C THR A 118 12.27 -14.63 5.78
N ARG A 119 11.47 -15.28 4.93
CA ARG A 119 11.70 -16.67 4.53
C ARG A 119 12.90 -16.73 3.60
N GLU A 120 14.10 -16.91 4.16
CA GLU A 120 15.23 -17.45 3.40
C GLU A 120 14.82 -18.80 2.80
N PRO A 121 15.29 -19.16 1.59
CA PRO A 121 15.25 -20.55 1.19
C PRO A 121 16.02 -21.32 2.26
N ARG A 122 15.38 -22.34 2.86
CA ARG A 122 16.09 -23.36 3.62
C ARG A 122 17.30 -23.75 2.77
N LYS A 123 18.51 -23.45 3.24
CA LYS A 123 19.70 -24.09 2.68
C LYS A 123 19.42 -25.58 2.85
N GLU A 124 19.08 -26.27 1.77
CA GLU A 124 19.32 -27.70 1.72
C GLU A 124 20.82 -27.83 1.96
N ASP A 125 21.16 -28.33 3.15
CA ASP A 125 22.50 -28.77 3.47
C ASP A 125 22.91 -29.77 2.41
N ASN A 126 23.65 -29.28 1.43
CA ASN A 126 24.41 -30.12 0.52
C ASN A 126 25.75 -30.41 1.22
N LYS A 127 25.73 -31.42 2.10
CA LYS A 127 26.74 -32.48 2.30
C LYS A 127 26.73 -33.05 3.70
#